data_AF-A0A267FGA0-F1
#
_entry.id   AF-A0A267FGA0-F1
#
_cell.length_a   1.000
_cell.length_b   1.000
_cell.length_c   1.000
_cell.angle_alpha   90.00
_cell.angle_beta   90.00
_cell.angle_gamma   90.00
#
_symmetry.space_group_name_H-M   'P 1'
#
loop_
_entity.id
_entity.type
_entity.pdbx_description
1 polymer ?
#
loop_
_entity_poly.entity_id
_entity_poly.type
_entity_poly.pdbx_seq_one_letter_code
_entity_poly.pdbx_strand_id
1 'polypeptide(L)'
;MAGTGAPTKEYVDKTIPEQDKLHSSKQRDNAEAIAATLSACASSEKHEKTTKLALTQAATILANVEEYRDSHVRNLEDHVLYELARFGNQHRGSQTDLRKSFGQSQRSRTRKAASAGSEGQRQQFSRQLLEFETRRVTGLRSVLVNYVFSELAWHLKAAELYSNAFKALQTIDETGDVEEFRRSLQLPRDGAGAEKLDKHRQHSSTLS
;
A
#
# COMPACT_ATOMS: atom_id res chain seq x y z
N MET A 1 10.52 -30.80 26.44
CA MET A 1 9.89 -30.28 25.21
C MET A 1 9.67 -28.79 25.42
N ALA A 2 10.47 -27.94 24.77
CA ALA A 2 10.36 -26.49 24.86
C ALA A 2 9.81 -25.99 23.53
N GLY A 3 8.67 -25.30 23.60
CA GLY A 3 7.87 -24.89 22.45
C GLY A 3 8.67 -24.05 21.45
N THR A 4 8.85 -24.62 20.27
CA THR A 4 9.28 -23.93 19.06
C THR A 4 8.06 -23.25 18.43
N GLY A 5 7.64 -22.13 19.01
CA GLY A 5 6.72 -21.22 18.33
C GLY A 5 7.54 -20.34 17.40
N ALA A 6 7.33 -20.49 16.09
CA ALA A 6 7.73 -19.48 15.12
C ALA A 6 7.19 -18.10 15.55
N PRO A 7 7.79 -16.98 15.13
CA PRO A 7 6.98 -15.78 15.01
C PRO A 7 5.96 -16.05 13.89
N THR A 8 4.79 -16.57 14.27
CA THR A 8 3.59 -16.61 13.43
C THR A 8 3.16 -15.17 13.13
N LYS A 9 2.21 -14.96 12.20
CA LYS A 9 1.55 -13.65 11.98
C LYS A 9 1.21 -12.95 13.31
N GLU A 10 0.88 -13.76 14.33
CA GLU A 10 0.67 -13.42 15.73
C GLU A 10 1.81 -12.69 16.47
N TYR A 11 3.08 -12.86 16.10
CA TYR A 11 4.22 -12.18 16.73
C TYR A 11 4.38 -10.74 16.23
N VAL A 12 4.17 -10.53 14.93
CA VAL A 12 4.10 -9.18 14.32
C VAL A 12 2.86 -8.44 14.82
N ASP A 13 1.75 -9.17 14.95
CA ASP A 13 0.50 -8.64 15.49
C ASP A 13 0.61 -8.24 16.99
N LYS A 14 1.53 -8.85 17.76
CA LYS A 14 1.78 -8.50 19.18
C LYS A 14 2.85 -7.43 19.40
N THR A 15 3.64 -7.06 18.38
CA THR A 15 4.77 -6.13 18.51
C THR A 15 4.51 -4.74 17.96
N ILE A 16 3.53 -4.56 17.07
CA ILE A 16 3.08 -3.24 16.64
C ILE A 16 2.07 -2.73 17.69
N PRO A 17 2.32 -1.58 18.33
CA PRO A 17 1.37 -0.96 19.25
C PRO A 17 0.00 -0.84 18.59
N GLU A 18 -1.07 -1.18 19.32
CA GLU A 18 -2.44 -1.10 18.79
C GLU A 18 -2.75 0.30 18.22
N GLN A 19 -2.15 1.34 18.80
CA GLN A 19 -2.24 2.71 18.32
C GLN A 19 -1.66 2.92 16.92
N ASP A 20 -0.55 2.28 16.57
CA ASP A 20 0.08 2.43 15.25
C ASP A 20 -0.73 1.72 14.16
N LYS A 21 -1.32 0.56 14.49
CA LYS A 21 -2.27 -0.12 13.60
C LYS A 21 -3.52 0.73 13.38
N LEU A 22 -4.01 1.35 14.45
CA LEU A 22 -5.16 2.25 14.39
C LEU A 22 -4.85 3.50 13.56
N HIS A 23 -3.64 4.05 13.65
CA HIS A 23 -3.22 5.19 12.84
C HIS A 23 -3.14 4.85 11.35
N SER A 24 -2.57 3.70 10.98
CA SER A 24 -2.52 3.23 9.60
C SER A 24 -3.92 2.97 9.03
N SER A 25 -4.80 2.32 9.80
CA SER A 25 -6.21 2.12 9.43
C SER A 25 -6.92 3.45 9.21
N LYS A 26 -6.80 4.39 10.15
CA LYS A 26 -7.41 5.72 10.04
C LYS A 26 -6.95 6.47 8.79
N GLN A 27 -5.67 6.36 8.43
CA GLN A 27 -5.16 7.04 7.24
C GLN A 27 -5.79 6.49 5.95
N ARG A 28 -5.98 5.17 5.84
CA ARG A 28 -6.74 4.56 4.74
C ARG A 28 -8.19 4.99 4.75
N ASP A 29 -8.86 4.88 5.90
CA ASP A 29 -10.29 5.20 6.01
C ASP A 29 -10.54 6.68 5.64
N ASN A 30 -9.61 7.59 5.98
CA ASN A 30 -9.65 8.99 5.56
C ASN A 30 -9.46 9.15 4.04
N ALA A 31 -8.52 8.44 3.43
CA ALA A 31 -8.24 8.56 2.00
C ALA A 31 -9.38 7.96 1.15
N GLU A 32 -9.97 6.84 1.59
CA GLU A 32 -11.20 6.30 1.01
C GLU A 32 -12.37 7.29 1.13
N ALA A 33 -12.55 7.92 2.30
CA ALA A 33 -13.57 8.94 2.49
C ALA A 33 -13.36 10.16 1.57
N ILE A 34 -12.11 10.59 1.33
CA ILE A 34 -11.80 11.67 0.39
C ILE A 34 -12.18 11.28 -1.04
N ALA A 35 -11.78 10.10 -1.51
CA ALA A 35 -12.10 9.62 -2.86
C ALA A 35 -13.63 9.49 -3.06
N ALA A 36 -14.34 8.97 -2.05
CA ALA A 36 -15.80 8.87 -2.06
C ALA A 36 -16.47 10.25 -2.09
N THR A 37 -15.97 11.20 -1.28
CA THR A 37 -16.50 12.58 -1.24
C THR A 37 -16.29 13.29 -2.57
N LEU A 38 -15.10 13.16 -3.18
CA LEU A 38 -14.83 13.73 -4.50
C LEU A 38 -15.75 13.16 -5.57
N SER A 39 -16.00 11.84 -5.55
CA SER A 39 -16.93 11.19 -6.46
C SER A 39 -18.37 11.67 -6.26
N ALA A 40 -18.79 11.90 -5.01
CA ALA A 40 -20.10 12.45 -4.70
C ALA A 40 -20.24 13.91 -5.16
N CYS A 41 -19.22 14.75 -4.96
CA CYS A 41 -19.17 16.12 -5.47
C CYS A 41 -19.32 16.14 -7.00
N ALA A 42 -18.49 15.37 -7.72
CA ALA A 42 -18.58 15.25 -9.17
C ALA A 42 -19.96 14.78 -9.65
N SER A 43 -20.60 13.87 -8.89
CA SER A 43 -21.95 13.38 -9.22
C SER A 43 -23.03 14.45 -9.03
N SER A 44 -22.85 15.37 -8.09
CA SER A 44 -23.79 16.47 -7.82
C SER A 44 -23.71 17.62 -8.82
N GLU A 45 -22.60 17.72 -9.56
CA GLU A 45 -22.37 18.76 -10.56
C GLU A 45 -23.21 18.52 -11.83
N LYS A 46 -24.05 19.51 -12.16
CA LYS A 46 -24.98 19.49 -13.29
C LYS A 46 -24.51 20.31 -14.51
N HIS A 47 -23.65 21.30 -14.30
CA HIS A 47 -23.32 22.31 -15.33
C HIS A 47 -21.81 22.48 -15.57
N GLU A 48 -20.96 22.05 -14.64
CA GLU A 48 -19.50 22.19 -14.73
C GLU A 48 -18.92 20.91 -15.32
N LYS A 49 -18.51 20.95 -16.59
CA LYS A 49 -18.04 19.75 -17.28
C LYS A 49 -16.59 19.44 -16.93
N THR A 50 -15.76 20.48 -16.76
CA THR A 50 -14.33 20.28 -16.51
C THR A 50 -14.06 19.96 -15.04
N THR A 51 -14.71 20.66 -14.09
CA THR A 51 -14.71 20.32 -12.66
C THR A 51 -15.11 18.86 -12.46
N LYS A 52 -16.27 18.45 -12.97
CA LYS A 52 -16.78 17.09 -12.82
C LYS A 52 -15.81 16.03 -13.33
N LEU A 53 -15.25 16.25 -14.51
CA LEU A 53 -14.30 15.34 -15.13
C LEU A 53 -13.03 15.23 -14.28
N ALA A 54 -12.45 16.37 -13.89
CA ALA A 54 -11.25 16.45 -13.08
C ALA A 54 -11.42 15.77 -11.72
N LEU A 55 -12.54 16.03 -11.03
CA LEU A 55 -12.86 15.41 -9.73
C LEU A 55 -13.07 13.90 -9.85
N THR A 56 -13.76 13.45 -10.91
CA THR A 56 -13.95 11.99 -11.17
C THR A 56 -12.61 11.30 -11.44
N GLN A 57 -11.74 11.92 -12.24
CA GLN A 57 -10.41 11.40 -12.52
C GLN A 57 -9.53 11.38 -11.26
N ALA A 58 -9.52 12.47 -10.49
CA ALA A 58 -8.78 12.57 -9.24
C ALA A 58 -9.24 11.51 -8.22
N ALA A 59 -10.55 11.34 -8.04
CA ALA A 59 -11.12 10.32 -7.16
C ALA A 59 -10.68 8.90 -7.57
N THR A 60 -10.72 8.60 -8.87
CA THR A 60 -10.27 7.32 -9.43
C THR A 60 -8.79 7.07 -9.15
N ILE A 61 -7.94 8.08 -9.37
CA ILE A 61 -6.49 7.97 -9.13
C ILE A 61 -6.20 7.80 -7.64
N LEU A 62 -6.92 8.49 -6.77
CA LEU A 62 -6.80 8.34 -5.32
C LEU A 62 -7.21 6.94 -4.87
N ALA A 63 -8.29 6.36 -5.40
CA ALA A 63 -8.65 4.97 -5.14
C ALA A 63 -7.52 4.00 -5.53
N ASN A 64 -6.87 4.23 -6.68
CA ASN A 64 -5.72 3.42 -7.11
C ASN A 64 -4.51 3.53 -6.16
N VAL A 65 -4.33 4.67 -5.47
CA VAL A 65 -3.29 4.81 -4.42
C VAL A 65 -3.59 3.84 -3.27
N GLU A 66 -4.85 3.76 -2.85
CA GLU A 66 -5.29 2.88 -1.77
C GLU A 66 -5.08 1.41 -2.13
N GLU A 67 -5.49 0.99 -3.35
CA GLU A 67 -5.28 -0.36 -3.85
C GLU A 67 -3.79 -0.73 -3.91
N TYR A 68 -2.95 0.20 -4.39
CA TYR A 68 -1.52 -0.03 -4.46
C TYR A 68 -0.89 -0.11 -3.07
N ARG A 69 -1.41 0.64 -2.09
CA ARG A 69 -0.95 0.56 -0.70
C ARG A 69 -1.27 -0.80 -0.10
N ASP A 70 -2.49 -1.30 -0.31
CA ASP A 70 -2.89 -2.62 0.15
C ASP A 70 -2.03 -3.72 -0.48
N SER A 71 -1.68 -3.57 -1.77
CA SER A 71 -0.73 -4.47 -2.45
C SER A 71 0.67 -4.40 -1.83
N HIS A 72 1.18 -3.21 -1.52
CA HIS A 72 2.47 -3.01 -0.86
C HIS A 72 2.51 -3.65 0.54
N VAL A 73 1.46 -3.45 1.34
CA VAL A 73 1.35 -4.07 2.67
C VAL A 73 1.42 -5.60 2.55
N ARG A 74 0.68 -6.20 1.62
CA ARG A 74 0.77 -7.64 1.35
C ARG A 74 2.17 -8.06 0.90
N ASN A 75 2.83 -7.27 0.05
CA ASN A 75 4.21 -7.56 -0.36
C ASN A 75 5.18 -7.59 0.83
N LEU A 76 5.09 -6.60 1.73
CA LEU A 76 5.90 -6.56 2.95
C LEU A 76 5.62 -7.78 3.85
N GLU A 77 4.36 -8.15 4.02
CA GLU A 77 3.96 -9.34 4.79
C GLU A 77 4.50 -10.64 4.18
N ASP A 78 4.24 -10.86 2.88
CA ASP A 78 4.49 -12.14 2.23
C ASP A 78 5.95 -12.34 1.84
N HIS A 79 6.70 -11.28 1.55
CA HIS A 79 8.06 -11.38 1.04
C HIS A 79 9.10 -10.91 2.05
N VAL A 80 8.96 -9.71 2.63
CA VAL A 80 9.98 -9.17 3.53
C VAL A 80 9.94 -9.84 4.89
N LEU A 81 8.77 -9.89 5.53
CA LEU A 81 8.61 -10.50 6.85
C LEU A 81 8.82 -12.01 6.80
N TYR A 82 8.32 -12.66 5.75
CA TYR A 82 8.57 -14.08 5.51
C TYR A 82 10.07 -14.39 5.40
N GLU A 83 10.81 -13.68 4.55
CA GLU A 83 12.24 -13.91 4.37
C GLU A 83 13.04 -13.57 5.64
N LEU A 84 12.64 -12.56 6.40
CA LEU A 84 13.24 -12.25 7.70
C LEU A 84 13.04 -13.39 8.71
N ALA A 85 11.81 -13.92 8.81
CA ALA A 85 11.47 -15.02 9.70
C ALA A 85 12.23 -16.30 9.30
N ARG A 86 12.26 -16.59 7.99
CA ARG A 86 13.01 -17.72 7.42
C ARG A 86 14.50 -17.61 7.72
N PHE A 87 15.11 -16.45 7.47
CA PHE A 87 16.51 -16.19 7.80
C PHE A 87 16.77 -16.41 9.29
N GLY A 88 15.93 -15.85 10.17
CA GLY A 88 16.06 -15.99 11.62
C GLY A 88 16.02 -17.45 12.09
N ASN A 89 15.13 -18.26 11.50
CA ASN A 89 15.03 -19.69 11.80
C ASN A 89 16.27 -20.47 11.33
N GLN A 90 16.72 -20.24 10.09
CA GLN A 90 17.89 -20.90 9.53
C GLN A 90 19.17 -20.55 10.29
N HIS A 91 19.35 -19.27 10.65
CA HIS A 91 20.50 -18.80 11.42
C HIS A 91 20.51 -19.43 12.82
N ARG A 92 19.35 -19.47 13.50
CA ARG A 92 19.23 -20.12 14.83
C ARG A 92 19.53 -21.61 14.77
N GLY A 93 18.98 -22.33 13.80
CA GLY A 93 19.27 -23.75 13.59
C GLY A 93 20.77 -23.99 13.37
N SER A 94 21.35 -23.26 12.42
CA SER A 94 22.79 -23.31 12.12
C SER A 94 23.65 -23.01 13.33
N GLN A 95 23.26 -22.05 14.17
CA GLN A 95 23.97 -21.71 15.41
C GLN A 95 23.92 -22.87 16.42
N THR A 96 22.76 -23.51 16.59
CA THR A 96 22.63 -24.65 17.50
C THR A 96 23.48 -25.84 17.07
N ASP A 97 23.54 -26.11 15.75
CA ASP A 97 24.31 -27.23 15.21
C ASP A 97 25.82 -26.96 15.26
N LEU A 98 26.24 -25.71 14.99
CA LEU A 98 27.63 -25.29 15.18
C LEU A 98 28.08 -25.44 16.64
N ARG A 99 27.21 -25.09 17.60
CA ARG A 99 27.49 -25.25 19.03
C ARG A 99 27.58 -26.71 19.47
N LYS A 100 26.73 -27.59 18.93
CA LYS A 100 26.82 -29.05 19.16
C LYS A 100 28.12 -29.64 18.60
N SER A 101 28.46 -29.29 17.36
CA SER A 101 29.72 -29.69 16.70
C SER A 101 30.93 -29.31 17.55
N PHE A 102 30.95 -28.07 18.06
CA PHE A 102 32.01 -27.59 18.96
C PHE A 102 32.08 -28.39 20.27
N GLY A 103 30.95 -28.63 20.92
CA GLY A 103 30.89 -29.40 22.17
C GLY A 103 31.34 -30.86 22.00
N GLN A 104 31.02 -31.49 20.86
CA GLN A 104 31.48 -32.84 20.55
C GLN A 104 32.99 -32.88 20.26
N SER A 105 33.53 -31.92 19.52
CA SER A 105 34.96 -31.82 19.24
C SER A 105 35.80 -31.54 20.49
N GLN A 106 35.31 -30.72 21.43
CA GLN A 106 36.00 -30.54 22.70
C GLN A 106 36.05 -31.82 23.54
N ARG A 107 34.95 -32.57 23.60
CA ARG A 107 34.88 -33.84 24.35
C ARG A 107 35.75 -34.95 23.75
N SER A 108 35.97 -34.94 22.44
CA SER A 108 36.88 -35.91 21.80
C SER A 108 38.35 -35.59 22.04
N ARG A 109 38.70 -34.30 22.22
CA ARG A 109 40.06 -33.85 22.59
C ARG A 109 40.44 -34.18 24.02
N THR A 110 39.50 -34.11 24.97
CA THR A 110 39.77 -34.50 26.37
C THR A 110 39.92 -36.01 26.54
N ARG A 111 39.47 -36.82 25.57
CA ARG A 111 39.54 -38.29 25.58
C ARG A 111 40.73 -38.89 24.82
N LYS A 112 41.38 -38.12 23.92
CA LYS A 112 42.54 -38.57 23.15
C LYS A 112 43.72 -37.63 23.40
N ALA A 113 44.61 -38.00 24.31
CA ALA A 113 45.90 -37.33 24.43
C ALA A 113 46.74 -37.56 23.16
N ALA A 114 47.27 -36.47 22.61
CA ALA A 114 48.36 -36.40 21.62
C ALA A 114 48.13 -36.80 20.15
N SER A 115 48.74 -35.95 19.31
CA SER A 115 49.30 -36.17 17.97
C SER A 115 48.46 -35.85 16.71
N ALA A 116 49.00 -34.91 15.92
CA ALA A 116 48.80 -34.63 14.48
C ALA A 116 47.40 -34.25 13.94
N GLY A 117 46.30 -34.47 14.65
CA GLY A 117 44.94 -34.12 14.19
C GLY A 117 44.48 -32.67 14.45
N SER A 118 45.35 -31.79 14.95
CA SER A 118 44.93 -30.50 15.52
C SER A 118 44.76 -29.38 14.49
N GLU A 119 45.58 -29.36 13.45
CA GLU A 119 45.68 -28.19 12.56
C GLU A 119 44.65 -28.22 11.43
N GLY A 120 44.52 -29.34 10.72
CA GLY A 120 43.46 -29.52 9.72
C GLY A 120 42.05 -29.42 10.32
N GLN A 121 41.87 -29.91 11.55
CA GLN A 121 40.59 -29.81 12.26
C GLN A 121 40.31 -28.37 12.73
N ARG A 122 41.33 -27.63 13.21
CA ARG A 122 41.21 -26.18 13.49
C ARG A 122 40.87 -25.39 12.21
N GLN A 123 41.50 -25.69 11.09
CA GLN A 123 41.21 -25.05 9.80
C GLN A 123 39.77 -25.33 9.35
N GLN A 124 39.29 -26.56 9.49
CA GLN A 124 37.90 -26.92 9.19
C GLN A 124 36.92 -26.15 10.08
N PHE A 125 37.20 -25.98 11.37
CA PHE A 125 36.35 -25.19 12.27
C PHE A 125 36.37 -23.70 11.93
N SER A 126 37.54 -23.12 11.66
CA SER A 126 37.66 -21.74 11.22
C SER A 126 36.85 -21.49 9.95
N ARG A 127 36.86 -22.43 9.00
CA ARG A 127 36.04 -22.37 7.79
C ARG A 127 34.54 -22.40 8.11
N GLN A 128 34.08 -23.32 8.96
CA GLN A 128 32.66 -23.42 9.36
C GLN A 128 32.16 -22.16 10.07
N LEU A 129 33.00 -21.54 10.91
CA LEU A 129 32.66 -20.29 11.60
C LEU A 129 32.60 -19.11 10.61
N LEU A 130 33.55 -19.04 9.68
CA LEU A 130 33.57 -18.01 8.65
C LEU A 130 32.36 -18.13 7.71
N GLU A 131 32.00 -19.33 7.29
CA GLU A 131 30.81 -19.58 6.48
C GLU A 131 29.53 -19.23 7.23
N PHE A 132 29.45 -19.55 8.52
CA PHE A 132 28.32 -19.17 9.37
C PHE A 132 28.16 -17.64 9.46
N GLU A 133 29.25 -16.93 9.74
CA GLU A 133 29.24 -15.46 9.81
C GLU A 133 28.94 -14.83 8.45
N THR A 134 29.49 -15.39 7.37
CA THR A 134 29.21 -14.95 6.00
C THR A 134 27.72 -15.07 5.70
N ARG A 135 27.09 -16.22 5.99
CA ARG A 135 25.65 -16.43 5.82
C ARG A 135 24.80 -15.47 6.66
N ARG A 136 25.25 -15.15 7.88
CA ARG A 136 24.57 -14.16 8.75
C ARG A 136 24.54 -12.79 8.09
N VAL A 137 25.72 -12.29 7.68
CA VAL A 137 25.86 -10.96 7.10
C VAL A 137 25.16 -10.86 5.75
N THR A 138 25.33 -11.84 4.87
CA THR A 138 24.69 -11.81 3.54
C THR A 138 23.17 -11.97 3.63
N GLY A 139 22.68 -12.82 4.53
CA GLY A 139 21.24 -12.99 4.75
C GLY A 139 20.57 -11.72 5.29
N LEU A 140 21.15 -11.09 6.32
CA LEU A 140 20.66 -9.81 6.83
C LEU A 140 20.69 -8.72 5.75
N ARG A 141 21.80 -8.59 5.02
CA ARG A 141 21.92 -7.64 3.91
C ARG A 141 20.81 -7.86 2.88
N SER A 142 20.57 -9.10 2.48
CA SER A 142 19.56 -9.44 1.49
C SER A 142 18.16 -9.00 1.93
N VAL A 143 17.75 -9.35 3.16
CA VAL A 143 16.42 -8.98 3.67
C VAL A 143 16.25 -7.46 3.78
N LEU A 144 17.27 -6.75 4.29
CA LEU A 144 17.22 -5.29 4.44
C LEU A 144 17.22 -4.57 3.10
N VAL A 145 18.00 -5.04 2.12
CA VAL A 145 17.99 -4.48 0.77
C VAL A 145 16.63 -4.67 0.11
N ASN A 146 16.03 -5.87 0.24
CA ASN A 146 14.70 -6.13 -0.30
C ASN A 146 13.65 -5.23 0.35
N TYR A 147 13.72 -5.04 1.67
CA TYR A 147 12.83 -4.12 2.39
C TYR A 147 12.94 -2.69 1.83
N VAL A 148 14.14 -2.13 1.77
CA VAL A 148 14.36 -0.76 1.28
C VAL A 148 13.90 -0.62 -0.17
N PHE A 149 14.14 -1.64 -1.01
CA PHE A 149 13.68 -1.63 -2.40
C PHE A 149 12.15 -1.63 -2.51
N SER A 150 11.45 -2.45 -1.73
CA SER A 150 9.98 -2.45 -1.68
C SER A 150 9.44 -1.09 -1.23
N GLU A 151 10.00 -0.47 -0.20
CA GLU A 151 9.57 0.86 0.27
C GLU A 151 9.83 1.96 -0.78
N LEU A 152 10.98 1.92 -1.47
CA LEU A 152 11.28 2.84 -2.57
C LEU A 152 10.27 2.70 -3.71
N ALA A 153 9.92 1.46 -4.09
CA ALA A 153 8.94 1.18 -5.12
C ALA A 153 7.56 1.75 -4.75
N TRP A 154 7.14 1.58 -3.50
CA TRP A 154 5.92 2.18 -2.96
C TRP A 154 5.93 3.71 -3.10
N HIS A 155 6.97 4.37 -2.59
CA HIS A 155 7.04 5.82 -2.60
C HIS A 155 7.08 6.41 -4.02
N LEU A 156 7.82 5.78 -4.94
CA LEU A 156 7.86 6.20 -6.34
C LEU A 156 6.47 6.12 -6.99
N LYS A 157 5.75 5.01 -6.77
CA LYS A 157 4.43 4.84 -7.37
C LYS A 157 3.38 5.76 -6.74
N ALA A 158 3.42 5.94 -5.43
CA ALA A 158 2.55 6.89 -4.74
C ALA A 158 2.79 8.32 -5.28
N ALA A 159 4.05 8.74 -5.40
CA ALA A 159 4.39 10.05 -5.97
C ALA A 159 3.91 10.21 -7.42
N GLU A 160 4.03 9.17 -8.25
CA GLU A 160 3.49 9.14 -9.62
C GLU A 160 1.96 9.34 -9.63
N LEU A 161 1.23 8.57 -8.82
CA LEU A 161 -0.23 8.64 -8.72
C LEU A 161 -0.70 10.00 -8.21
N TYR A 162 -0.11 10.52 -7.12
CA TYR A 162 -0.45 11.86 -6.63
C TYR A 162 -0.14 12.96 -7.64
N SER A 163 0.96 12.85 -8.38
CA SER A 163 1.28 13.79 -9.46
C SER A 163 0.24 13.76 -10.58
N ASN A 164 -0.30 12.58 -10.90
CA ASN A 164 -1.36 12.43 -11.90
C ASN A 164 -2.70 12.98 -11.39
N ALA A 165 -3.05 12.75 -10.12
CA ALA A 165 -4.23 13.36 -9.51
C ALA A 165 -4.13 14.89 -9.51
N PHE A 166 -2.96 15.44 -9.17
CA PHE A 166 -2.69 16.87 -9.26
C PHE A 166 -2.89 17.40 -10.69
N LYS A 167 -2.31 16.73 -11.69
CA LYS A 167 -2.49 17.11 -13.10
C LYS A 167 -3.96 17.08 -13.54
N ALA A 168 -4.72 16.07 -13.10
CA ALA A 168 -6.16 16.00 -13.39
C ALA A 168 -6.89 17.23 -12.82
N LEU A 169 -6.60 17.62 -11.58
CA LEU A 169 -7.19 18.81 -10.95
C LEU A 169 -6.77 20.12 -11.64
N GLN A 170 -5.58 20.17 -12.24
CA GLN A 170 -5.14 21.32 -13.04
C GLN A 170 -5.88 21.47 -14.39
N THR A 171 -6.71 20.50 -14.77
CA THR A 171 -7.52 20.60 -16.01
C THR A 171 -8.83 21.36 -15.83
N ILE A 172 -9.16 21.78 -14.61
CA ILE A 172 -10.35 22.56 -14.31
C ILE A 172 -10.21 23.94 -14.96
N ASP A 173 -11.14 24.26 -15.86
CA ASP A 173 -11.31 25.59 -16.45
C ASP A 173 -12.38 26.34 -15.66
N GLU A 174 -11.95 27.03 -14.60
CA GLU A 174 -12.85 27.76 -13.71
C GLU A 174 -13.67 28.81 -14.49
N THR A 175 -13.06 29.45 -15.49
CA THR A 175 -13.73 30.48 -16.28
C THR A 175 -14.78 29.90 -17.21
N GLY A 176 -14.46 28.80 -17.91
CA GLY A 176 -15.36 28.11 -18.81
C GLY A 176 -16.56 27.50 -18.08
N ASP A 177 -16.32 26.85 -16.94
CA ASP A 177 -17.37 26.21 -16.15
C ASP A 177 -18.32 27.25 -15.53
N VAL A 178 -17.81 28.38 -15.02
CA VAL A 178 -18.65 29.49 -14.52
C VAL A 178 -19.48 30.12 -15.64
N GLU A 179 -18.89 30.30 -16.84
CA GLU A 179 -19.62 30.82 -17.99
C GLU A 179 -20.70 29.86 -18.50
N GLU A 180 -20.46 28.55 -18.48
CA GLU A 180 -21.47 27.54 -18.80
C GLU A 180 -22.63 27.57 -17.78
N PHE A 181 -22.32 27.68 -16.49
CA PHE A 181 -23.33 27.89 -15.45
C PHE A 181 -24.14 29.17 -15.70
N ARG A 182 -23.48 30.29 -16.02
CA ARG A 182 -24.13 31.57 -16.34
C ARG A 182 -25.06 31.46 -17.54
N ARG A 183 -24.68 30.73 -18.59
CA ARG A 183 -25.54 30.44 -19.76
C ARG A 183 -26.75 29.59 -19.37
N SER A 184 -26.58 28.62 -18.48
CA SER A 184 -27.67 27.77 -17.99
C SER A 184 -28.76 28.58 -17.26
N LEU A 185 -28.38 29.65 -16.57
CA LEU A 185 -29.30 30.58 -15.90
C LEU A 185 -30.03 31.53 -16.87
N GLN A 186 -29.48 31.76 -18.07
CA GLN A 186 -30.01 32.69 -19.07
C GLN A 186 -30.98 32.07 -20.07
N LEU A 187 -31.11 30.74 -20.12
CA LEU A 187 -32.20 30.10 -20.86
C LEU A 187 -33.53 30.51 -20.22
N PRO A 188 -34.45 31.19 -20.94
CA PRO A 188 -35.79 31.41 -20.42
C PRO A 188 -36.42 30.05 -20.12
N ARG A 189 -36.98 29.90 -18.93
CA ARG A 189 -37.94 28.83 -18.63
C ARG A 189 -39.26 29.15 -19.33
N ASP A 190 -39.30 29.39 -20.64
CA ASP A 190 -40.52 29.81 -21.30
C ASP A 190 -40.72 29.14 -22.66
N GLY A 191 -41.88 28.47 -22.80
CA GLY A 191 -42.33 27.94 -24.09
C GLY A 191 -43.46 26.91 -24.07
N ALA A 192 -43.97 26.45 -22.91
CA ALA A 192 -45.03 25.44 -22.87
C ALA A 192 -46.14 25.81 -21.88
N GLY A 193 -46.88 26.90 -22.13
CA GLY A 193 -48.03 27.22 -21.29
C GLY A 193 -48.95 28.36 -21.76
N ALA A 194 -48.50 29.27 -22.63
CA ALA A 194 -49.25 30.49 -22.92
C ALA A 194 -49.97 30.52 -24.29
N GLU A 195 -50.06 29.41 -25.03
CA GLU A 195 -50.72 29.37 -26.36
C GLU A 195 -52.02 28.55 -26.41
N LYS A 196 -52.63 28.23 -25.26
CA LYS A 196 -53.92 27.50 -25.22
C LYS A 196 -55.13 28.28 -24.69
N LEU A 197 -54.99 29.55 -24.32
CA LEU A 197 -56.11 30.30 -23.72
C LEU A 197 -56.88 31.23 -24.66
N ASP A 198 -56.39 31.51 -25.88
CA ASP A 198 -57.07 32.47 -26.77
C ASP A 198 -57.99 31.82 -27.82
N LYS A 199 -57.88 30.50 -28.04
CA LYS A 199 -58.76 29.77 -28.98
C LYS A 199 -60.12 29.35 -28.39
N HIS A 200 -60.37 29.57 -27.09
CA HIS A 200 -61.64 29.23 -26.46
C HIS A 200 -62.59 30.42 -26.24
N ARG A 201 -62.15 31.66 -26.51
CA ARG A 201 -62.99 32.85 -26.36
C ARG A 201 -63.70 33.27 -27.66
N GLN A 202 -63.25 32.82 -28.83
CA GLN A 202 -63.84 33.22 -30.11
C GLN A 202 -64.98 32.32 -30.62
N HIS A 203 -65.24 31.16 -30.01
CA HIS A 203 -66.32 30.25 -30.44
C HIS A 203 -67.62 30.35 -29.63
N SER A 204 -67.73 31.25 -28.65
CA SER A 204 -68.94 31.41 -27.82
C SER A 204 -69.80 32.64 -28.14
N SER A 205 -69.57 33.32 -29.28
CA SER A 205 -70.33 34.54 -29.67
C SER A 205 -71.11 34.45 -30.98
N THR A 206 -71.35 33.26 -31.51
CA THR A 206 -72.30 33.06 -32.63
C THR A 206 -73.15 31.83 -32.34
N LEU A 207 -74.23 32.01 -31.58
CA LEU A 207 -75.46 31.19 -31.61
C LEU A 207 -76.51 31.91 -30.74
N SER A 208 -77.23 32.84 -31.36
CA SER A 208 -78.58 33.28 -31.01
C SER A 208 -79.31 33.57 -32.31
#